data_AF-A3YHV0-F1
#
_entry.id   AF-A3YHV0-F1
#
_cell.length_a   1.000
_cell.length_b   1.000
_cell.length_c   1.000
_cell.angle_alpha   90.00
_cell.angle_beta   90.00
_cell.angle_gamma   90.00
#
_symmetry.space_group_name_H-M   'P 1'
#
loop_
_entity.id
_entity.type
_entity.pdbx_description
1 polymer ?
#
loop_
_entity_poly.entity_id
_entity_poly.type
_entity_poly.pdbx_seq_one_letter_code
_entity_poly.pdbx_strand_id
1 'polypeptide(L)'
;MMIRVFKDLFNIAGTYAVLALLCASVVQAQWPIPQKNQAFSSYLQQTDAYLMQHKSWLVSANKQVEKTAVMPFEIKPGMSCKENGIGVLLVHGLSDSSYSLRSMGDALAKRCFWVRSILLPGHGTKAEDLIDAKRQEWRAAVKAAVYNFAQETDSLYIAGYSTGATLAVDYMQKPEVNLSGLILFSPLLKINTSADWLTPIVGLFVNWLDRKTPDDYAKYASIPVPAMAEVFHLATEVRKGLRQQALTIPVFIAMSAEDNTVNSKLNLKYFKRHMTNAASRLWLYSNKAVNFPDPRIEEINSYDESLKITGFSHMSAHMSPLDPYYGKAGSYRVCQWYKDDELAQCKQDVNGWSGEKGRLLESKSPHGARLSWNPDFERLVDYISQYMLQHAVKH
;
A
#
# COMPACT_ATOMS: atom_id res chain seq x y z
N MET A 1 -13.29 -51.52 57.69
CA MET A 1 -14.42 -50.82 57.05
C MET A 1 -14.02 -50.58 55.59
N MET A 2 -13.89 -51.64 54.77
CA MET A 2 -14.95 -52.23 53.92
C MET A 2 -15.78 -51.16 53.20
N ILE A 3 -16.08 -51.13 51.90
CA ILE A 3 -15.79 -51.88 50.66
C ILE A 3 -16.89 -51.38 49.67
N ARG A 4 -16.59 -51.26 48.36
CA ARG A 4 -17.52 -51.34 47.19
C ARG A 4 -18.52 -50.19 46.91
N VAL A 5 -19.01 -49.96 45.68
CA VAL A 5 -18.65 -50.24 44.26
C VAL A 5 -19.84 -49.74 43.41
N PHE A 6 -19.56 -49.42 42.15
CA PHE A 6 -20.46 -49.34 40.99
C PHE A 6 -21.84 -50.04 41.08
N LYS A 7 -22.88 -49.32 40.62
CA LYS A 7 -24.10 -49.74 39.87
C LYS A 7 -25.09 -48.56 39.98
N ASP A 8 -25.62 -47.96 38.91
CA ASP A 8 -26.44 -48.60 37.89
C ASP A 8 -26.34 -47.94 36.50
N LEU A 9 -26.13 -48.80 35.51
CA LEU A 9 -26.39 -48.63 34.09
C LEU A 9 -27.52 -49.62 33.77
N PHE A 10 -28.64 -49.15 33.19
CA PHE A 10 -29.41 -49.72 32.07
C PHE A 10 -30.92 -49.43 32.11
N ASN A 11 -31.41 -49.02 30.93
CA ASN A 11 -32.81 -48.96 30.44
C ASN A 11 -33.69 -47.86 31.07
N ILE A 12 -34.19 -46.89 30.29
CA ILE A 12 -35.20 -47.10 29.25
C ILE A 12 -34.91 -46.26 27.99
N ALA A 13 -35.11 -46.91 26.85
CA ALA A 13 -34.97 -46.42 25.51
C ALA A 13 -36.06 -45.40 25.09
N GLY A 14 -35.69 -44.54 24.14
CA GLY A 14 -36.60 -44.07 23.10
C GLY A 14 -37.03 -42.61 23.21
N THR A 15 -36.32 -41.73 22.50
CA THR A 15 -36.84 -41.02 21.31
C THR A 15 -35.67 -40.29 20.66
N TYR A 16 -35.18 -40.79 19.54
CA TYR A 16 -34.17 -40.10 18.72
C TYR A 16 -34.85 -38.93 17.98
N ALA A 17 -34.78 -37.73 18.55
CA ALA A 17 -35.00 -36.52 17.77
C ALA A 17 -33.70 -36.21 17.01
N VAL A 18 -33.72 -36.46 15.70
CA VAL A 18 -32.69 -36.00 14.77
C VAL A 18 -32.76 -34.46 14.75
N LEU A 19 -32.01 -33.80 15.63
CA LEU A 19 -31.64 -32.41 15.42
C LEU A 19 -30.58 -32.40 14.33
N ALA A 20 -31.03 -32.29 13.08
CA ALA A 20 -30.18 -31.82 12.00
C ALA A 20 -29.80 -30.38 12.33
N LEU A 21 -28.65 -30.22 12.99
CA LEU A 21 -27.91 -28.97 13.04
C LEU A 21 -27.54 -28.62 11.60
N LEU A 22 -28.41 -27.87 10.93
CA LEU A 22 -28.04 -27.03 9.81
C LEU A 22 -27.05 -26.00 10.35
N CYS A 23 -25.77 -26.39 10.42
CA CYS A 23 -24.69 -25.42 10.31
C CYS A 23 -24.83 -24.79 8.94
N ALA A 24 -25.66 -23.75 8.83
CA ALA A 24 -25.42 -22.73 7.84
C ALA A 24 -24.04 -22.17 8.17
N SER A 25 -23.01 -22.72 7.53
CA SER A 25 -21.75 -22.03 7.39
C SER A 25 -22.12 -20.67 6.81
N VAL A 26 -22.04 -19.63 7.65
CA VAL A 26 -22.05 -18.27 7.14
C VAL A 26 -20.86 -18.24 6.20
N VAL A 27 -21.13 -18.32 4.89
CA VAL A 27 -20.12 -18.07 3.88
C VAL A 27 -19.70 -16.64 4.14
N GLN A 28 -18.57 -16.46 4.85
CA GLN A 28 -17.94 -15.16 4.94
C GLN A 28 -17.79 -14.68 3.50
N ALA A 29 -18.39 -13.54 3.18
CA ALA A 29 -18.28 -12.97 1.85
C ALA A 29 -16.79 -12.82 1.52
N GLN A 30 -16.34 -13.64 0.57
CA GLN A 30 -14.94 -13.67 0.17
C GLN A 30 -14.58 -12.32 -0.45
N TRP A 31 -13.41 -11.79 -0.09
CA TRP A 31 -12.88 -10.55 -0.63
C TRP A 31 -12.95 -10.53 -2.17
N PRO A 32 -13.42 -9.43 -2.79
CA PRO A 32 -13.34 -9.28 -4.24
C PRO A 32 -11.86 -9.31 -4.68
N ILE A 33 -11.47 -10.39 -5.32
CA ILE A 33 -10.15 -10.57 -5.94
C ILE A 33 -10.38 -10.64 -7.45
N PRO A 34 -9.65 -9.85 -8.28
CA PRO A 34 -9.73 -9.97 -9.72
C PRO A 34 -9.51 -11.41 -10.17
N GLN A 35 -10.37 -11.93 -11.04
CA GLN A 35 -10.24 -13.27 -11.60
C GLN A 35 -9.60 -13.22 -12.98
N LYS A 36 -8.91 -14.30 -13.36
CA LYS A 36 -8.30 -14.42 -14.69
C LYS A 36 -9.37 -14.32 -15.79
N ASN A 37 -9.11 -13.52 -16.82
CA ASN A 37 -10.05 -13.19 -17.91
C ASN A 37 -11.30 -12.41 -17.47
N GLN A 38 -11.33 -11.83 -16.27
CA GLN A 38 -12.41 -10.97 -15.82
C GLN A 38 -12.25 -9.56 -16.38
N ALA A 39 -13.32 -9.01 -16.97
CA ALA A 39 -13.36 -7.60 -17.35
C ALA A 39 -13.21 -6.70 -16.12
N PHE A 40 -12.39 -5.65 -16.21
CA PHE A 40 -12.12 -4.78 -15.07
C PHE A 40 -13.39 -4.10 -14.52
N SER A 41 -14.34 -3.74 -15.39
CA SER A 41 -15.64 -3.21 -15.00
C SER A 41 -16.46 -4.16 -14.10
N SER A 42 -16.36 -5.47 -14.32
CA SER A 42 -17.00 -6.48 -13.45
C SER A 42 -16.36 -6.52 -12.07
N TYR A 43 -15.02 -6.42 -12.00
CA TYR A 43 -14.30 -6.31 -10.73
C TYR A 43 -14.68 -5.04 -9.96
N LEU A 44 -14.84 -3.90 -10.66
CA LEU A 44 -15.33 -2.66 -10.06
C LEU A 44 -16.72 -2.85 -9.45
N GLN A 45 -17.67 -3.44 -10.18
CA GLN A 45 -19.04 -3.68 -9.69
C GLN A 45 -19.07 -4.59 -8.44
N GLN A 46 -18.28 -5.67 -8.44
CA GLN A 46 -18.17 -6.57 -7.29
C GLN A 46 -17.58 -5.85 -6.07
N THR A 47 -16.54 -5.05 -6.28
CA THR A 47 -15.90 -4.28 -5.20
C THR A 47 -16.83 -3.21 -4.64
N ASP A 48 -17.59 -2.54 -5.51
CA ASP A 48 -18.58 -1.53 -5.09
C ASP A 48 -19.64 -2.13 -4.16
N ALA A 49 -20.25 -3.24 -4.58
CA ALA A 49 -21.25 -3.96 -3.80
C ALA A 49 -20.69 -4.44 -2.46
N TYR A 50 -19.46 -4.96 -2.46
CA TYR A 50 -18.79 -5.41 -1.25
C TYR A 50 -18.52 -4.26 -0.28
N LEU A 51 -17.96 -3.15 -0.75
CA LEU A 51 -17.67 -1.99 0.11
C LEU A 51 -18.95 -1.39 0.71
N MET A 52 -20.05 -1.34 -0.06
CA MET A 52 -21.34 -0.87 0.46
C MET A 52 -21.84 -1.71 1.65
N GLN A 53 -21.53 -3.00 1.68
CA GLN A 53 -21.96 -3.92 2.73
C GLN A 53 -20.97 -3.98 3.90
N HIS A 54 -19.67 -3.83 3.65
CA HIS A 54 -18.61 -4.17 4.61
C HIS A 54 -17.82 -2.97 5.14
N LYS A 55 -17.79 -1.83 4.44
CA LYS A 55 -17.03 -0.66 4.90
C LYS A 55 -17.62 -0.06 6.17
N SER A 56 -16.74 0.26 7.12
CA SER A 56 -17.09 1.10 8.26
C SER A 56 -16.96 2.56 7.84
N TRP A 57 -18.08 3.29 7.89
CA TRP A 57 -18.18 4.67 7.44
C TRP A 57 -17.82 5.62 8.57
N LEU A 58 -16.92 6.58 8.33
CA LEU A 58 -16.60 7.61 9.32
C LEU A 58 -17.76 8.57 9.52
N VAL A 59 -18.34 9.02 8.40
CA VAL A 59 -19.46 9.96 8.38
C VAL A 59 -20.55 9.36 7.52
N SER A 60 -21.66 8.94 8.15
CA SER A 60 -22.79 8.30 7.48
C SER A 60 -23.40 9.12 6.33
N ALA A 61 -23.26 10.45 6.33
CA ALA A 61 -23.69 11.31 5.24
C ALA A 61 -22.74 11.27 4.02
N ASN A 62 -21.47 10.90 4.22
CA ASN A 62 -20.41 10.93 3.21
C ASN A 62 -20.09 9.55 2.61
N LYS A 63 -20.94 8.54 2.82
CA LYS A 63 -20.69 7.16 2.35
C LYS A 63 -20.23 7.09 0.90
N GLN A 64 -20.86 7.87 0.02
CA GLN A 64 -20.49 7.87 -1.39
C GLN A 64 -19.08 8.42 -1.63
N VAL A 65 -18.68 9.49 -0.94
CA VAL A 65 -17.33 10.07 -1.01
C VAL A 65 -16.30 9.08 -0.48
N GLU A 66 -16.56 8.51 0.71
CA GLU A 66 -15.64 7.56 1.33
C GLU A 66 -15.49 6.27 0.51
N LYS A 67 -16.59 5.78 -0.09
CA LYS A 67 -16.54 4.63 -1.00
C LYS A 67 -15.71 4.97 -2.24
N THR A 68 -16.05 6.06 -2.92
CA THR A 68 -15.34 6.47 -4.14
C THR A 68 -13.84 6.67 -3.89
N ALA A 69 -13.45 7.13 -2.70
CA ALA A 69 -12.06 7.27 -2.33
C ALA A 69 -11.30 5.93 -2.31
N VAL A 70 -11.87 4.90 -1.68
CA VAL A 70 -11.17 3.61 -1.51
C VAL A 70 -11.33 2.66 -2.68
N MET A 71 -12.30 2.90 -3.56
CA MET A 71 -12.61 2.06 -4.72
C MET A 71 -11.40 1.87 -5.65
N PRO A 72 -11.20 0.66 -6.21
CA PRO A 72 -10.35 0.50 -7.39
C PRO A 72 -10.85 1.38 -8.54
N PHE A 73 -9.97 1.73 -9.46
CA PHE A 73 -10.31 2.62 -10.56
C PHE A 73 -9.57 2.28 -11.85
N GLU A 74 -10.16 2.70 -12.97
CA GLU A 74 -9.54 2.70 -14.30
C GLU A 74 -9.62 4.11 -14.85
N ILE A 75 -8.49 4.58 -15.41
CA ILE A 75 -8.43 5.84 -16.12
C ILE A 75 -7.79 5.53 -17.48
N LYS A 76 -8.61 5.60 -18.52
CA LYS A 76 -8.15 5.47 -19.91
C LYS A 76 -7.51 6.79 -20.36
N PRO A 77 -6.52 6.76 -21.26
CA PRO A 77 -6.00 7.96 -21.91
C PRO A 77 -7.14 8.76 -22.55
N GLY A 78 -7.03 10.09 -22.53
CA GLY A 78 -8.01 10.96 -23.21
C GLY A 78 -7.99 10.80 -24.74
N MET A 79 -9.06 11.21 -25.43
CA MET A 79 -9.17 11.05 -26.89
C MET A 79 -8.07 11.76 -27.70
N SER A 80 -7.45 12.80 -27.14
CA SER A 80 -6.34 13.52 -27.77
C SER A 80 -4.98 12.84 -27.58
N CYS A 81 -4.92 11.74 -26.85
CA CYS A 81 -3.67 11.03 -26.61
C CYS A 81 -3.21 10.26 -27.83
N LYS A 82 -1.90 10.35 -28.10
CA LYS A 82 -1.26 9.41 -29.00
C LYS A 82 -1.26 8.04 -28.32
N GLU A 83 -1.85 7.04 -28.96
CA GLU A 83 -1.79 5.66 -28.47
C GLU A 83 -0.33 5.21 -28.34
N ASN A 84 0.06 4.88 -27.11
CA ASN A 84 1.37 4.28 -26.81
C ASN A 84 1.24 2.80 -26.39
N GLY A 85 0.02 2.31 -26.11
CA GLY A 85 -0.25 0.95 -25.68
C GLY A 85 0.29 0.61 -24.28
N ILE A 86 0.73 1.58 -23.48
CA ILE A 86 1.38 1.35 -22.18
C ILE A 86 0.35 1.39 -21.05
N GLY A 87 0.20 0.26 -20.38
CA GLY A 87 -0.53 0.10 -19.13
C GLY A 87 0.34 0.38 -17.90
N VAL A 88 -0.28 0.92 -16.86
CA VAL A 88 0.33 1.05 -15.53
C VAL A 88 -0.65 0.52 -14.48
N LEU A 89 -0.30 -0.60 -13.85
CA LEU A 89 -1.04 -1.17 -12.73
C LEU A 89 -0.54 -0.56 -11.41
N LEU A 90 -1.43 0.12 -10.69
CA LEU A 90 -1.17 0.74 -9.40
C LEU A 90 -1.53 -0.22 -8.26
N VAL A 91 -0.60 -0.38 -7.31
CA VAL A 91 -0.78 -1.26 -6.13
C VAL A 91 -0.41 -0.51 -4.85
N HIS A 92 -1.38 -0.32 -3.96
CA HIS A 92 -1.22 0.43 -2.72
C HIS A 92 -0.53 -0.35 -1.59
N GLY A 93 -0.20 0.35 -0.50
CA GLY A 93 0.48 -0.21 0.67
C GLY A 93 -0.46 -0.83 1.71
N LEU A 94 0.13 -1.45 2.75
CA LEU A 94 -0.63 -1.97 3.89
C LEU A 94 -1.38 -0.84 4.61
N SER A 95 -2.60 -1.15 5.05
CA SER A 95 -3.53 -0.23 5.75
C SER A 95 -4.07 0.91 4.88
N ASP A 96 -3.63 1.01 3.63
CA ASP A 96 -4.02 2.02 2.66
C ASP A 96 -5.21 1.58 1.81
N SER A 97 -5.53 2.36 0.78
CA SER A 97 -6.47 1.99 -0.27
C SER A 97 -5.98 2.52 -1.63
N SER A 98 -6.78 2.32 -2.68
CA SER A 98 -6.50 2.90 -4.01
C SER A 98 -6.36 4.43 -3.97
N TYR A 99 -6.90 5.09 -2.93
CA TYR A 99 -6.86 6.55 -2.80
C TYR A 99 -5.45 7.14 -2.88
N SER A 100 -4.47 6.55 -2.17
CA SER A 100 -3.09 7.07 -2.12
C SER A 100 -2.43 7.16 -3.50
N LEU A 101 -2.90 6.37 -4.46
CA LEU A 101 -2.37 6.30 -5.81
C LEU A 101 -3.24 7.02 -6.84
N ARG A 102 -4.37 7.63 -6.44
CA ARG A 102 -5.31 8.27 -7.36
C ARG A 102 -4.69 9.46 -8.07
N SER A 103 -4.04 10.36 -7.31
CA SER A 103 -3.32 11.52 -7.86
C SER A 103 -2.27 11.11 -8.89
N MET A 104 -1.50 10.04 -8.63
CA MET A 104 -0.53 9.49 -9.58
C MET A 104 -1.23 8.95 -10.84
N GLY A 105 -2.33 8.22 -10.69
CA GLY A 105 -3.10 7.69 -11.81
C GLY A 105 -3.68 8.77 -12.72
N ASP A 106 -4.27 9.82 -12.15
CA ASP A 106 -4.79 10.95 -12.91
C ASP A 106 -3.64 11.67 -13.67
N ALA A 107 -2.47 11.81 -13.04
CA ALA A 107 -1.32 12.48 -13.64
C ALA A 107 -0.66 11.66 -14.77
N LEU A 108 -0.62 10.33 -14.63
CA LEU A 108 -0.14 9.42 -15.68
C LEU A 108 -1.12 9.33 -16.85
N ALA A 109 -2.43 9.28 -16.60
CA ALA A 109 -3.43 9.27 -17.66
C ALA A 109 -3.38 10.54 -18.53
N LYS A 110 -3.11 11.71 -17.91
CA LYS A 110 -2.85 12.96 -18.63
C LYS A 110 -1.62 12.90 -19.54
N ARG A 111 -0.69 11.98 -19.27
CA ARG A 111 0.51 11.70 -20.08
C ARG A 111 0.33 10.45 -20.96
N CYS A 112 -0.94 10.10 -21.22
CA CYS A 112 -1.37 9.08 -22.17
C CYS A 112 -1.07 7.64 -21.78
N PHE A 113 -0.89 7.35 -20.49
CA PHE A 113 -0.85 5.98 -19.99
C PHE A 113 -2.25 5.47 -19.66
N TRP A 114 -2.51 4.20 -19.92
CA TRP A 114 -3.72 3.55 -19.41
C TRP A 114 -3.44 3.09 -17.98
N VAL A 115 -4.23 3.58 -17.02
CA VAL A 115 -3.99 3.30 -15.61
C VAL A 115 -5.11 2.45 -15.02
N ARG A 116 -4.75 1.45 -14.22
CA ARG A 116 -5.68 0.72 -13.34
C ARG A 116 -5.12 0.66 -11.93
N SER A 117 -5.97 0.80 -10.92
CA SER A 117 -5.64 0.52 -9.52
C SER A 117 -6.50 -0.61 -8.99
N ILE A 118 -5.92 -1.53 -8.23
CA ILE A 118 -6.65 -2.58 -7.51
C ILE A 118 -6.72 -2.30 -6.01
N LEU A 119 -7.76 -2.81 -5.35
CA LEU A 119 -7.88 -2.81 -3.90
C LEU A 119 -7.44 -4.19 -3.37
N LEU A 120 -6.40 -4.21 -2.55
CA LEU A 120 -5.89 -5.45 -1.96
C LEU A 120 -6.90 -6.02 -0.93
N PRO A 121 -7.11 -7.35 -0.88
CA PRO A 121 -7.93 -8.00 0.15
C PRO A 121 -7.65 -7.49 1.57
N GLY A 122 -8.73 -7.27 2.35
CA GLY A 122 -8.71 -6.71 3.71
C GLY A 122 -8.62 -5.17 3.78
N HIS A 123 -8.52 -4.48 2.65
CA HIS A 123 -8.38 -3.01 2.61
C HIS A 123 -9.66 -2.31 2.14
N GLY A 124 -9.77 -1.01 2.44
CA GLY A 124 -10.90 -0.16 2.05
C GLY A 124 -12.17 -0.31 2.90
N THR A 125 -12.27 -1.36 3.72
CA THR A 125 -13.42 -1.63 4.60
C THR A 125 -13.22 -1.13 6.03
N LYS A 126 -12.62 -1.94 6.90
CA LYS A 126 -12.29 -1.65 8.31
C LYS A 126 -11.01 -2.36 8.71
N ALA A 127 -10.31 -1.85 9.72
CA ALA A 127 -8.97 -2.32 10.07
C ALA A 127 -8.96 -3.79 10.56
N GLU A 128 -10.06 -4.25 11.16
CA GLU A 128 -10.24 -5.63 11.64
C GLU A 128 -10.10 -6.66 10.52
N ASP A 129 -10.46 -6.29 9.30
CA ASP A 129 -10.42 -7.19 8.15
C ASP A 129 -8.99 -7.57 7.73
N LEU A 130 -7.99 -6.80 8.17
CA LEU A 130 -6.58 -7.14 7.98
C LEU A 130 -6.08 -8.23 8.95
N ILE A 131 -6.85 -8.62 9.97
CA ILE A 131 -6.49 -9.72 10.87
C ILE A 131 -6.41 -11.04 10.08
N ASP A 132 -7.38 -11.25 9.19
CA ASP A 132 -7.51 -12.50 8.44
C ASP A 132 -6.85 -12.44 7.06
N ALA A 133 -6.57 -11.25 6.53
CA ALA A 133 -5.93 -11.07 5.23
C ALA A 133 -4.56 -11.74 5.14
N LYS A 134 -4.31 -12.45 4.02
CA LYS A 134 -3.05 -13.18 3.79
C LYS A 134 -2.29 -12.64 2.58
N ARG A 135 -0.94 -12.69 2.64
CA ARG A 135 -0.11 -12.25 1.51
C ARG A 135 -0.33 -13.06 0.23
N GLN A 136 -0.80 -14.30 0.34
CA GLN A 136 -1.18 -15.14 -0.80
C GLN A 136 -2.37 -14.57 -1.58
N GLU A 137 -3.34 -13.97 -0.88
CA GLU A 137 -4.49 -13.32 -1.51
C GLU A 137 -4.06 -12.03 -2.21
N TRP A 138 -3.14 -11.26 -1.59
CA TRP A 138 -2.55 -10.08 -2.23
C TRP A 138 -1.76 -10.44 -3.50
N ARG A 139 -0.97 -11.52 -3.45
CA ARG A 139 -0.28 -12.07 -4.63
C ARG A 139 -1.26 -12.47 -5.73
N ALA A 140 -2.34 -13.17 -5.38
CA ALA A 140 -3.36 -13.60 -6.33
C ALA A 140 -4.03 -12.40 -7.02
N ALA A 141 -4.36 -11.35 -6.24
CA ALA A 141 -4.95 -10.13 -6.77
C ALA A 141 -4.02 -9.42 -7.77
N VAL A 142 -2.74 -9.21 -7.41
CA VAL A 142 -1.75 -8.59 -8.31
C VAL A 142 -1.56 -9.44 -9.57
N LYS A 143 -1.40 -10.75 -9.41
CA LYS A 143 -1.19 -11.68 -10.52
C LYS A 143 -2.34 -11.65 -11.53
N ALA A 144 -3.58 -11.73 -11.07
CA ALA A 144 -4.75 -11.71 -11.94
C ALA A 144 -4.93 -10.33 -12.61
N ALA A 145 -4.68 -9.25 -11.88
CA ALA A 145 -4.74 -7.89 -12.42
C ALA A 145 -3.69 -7.66 -13.52
N VAL A 146 -2.45 -8.11 -13.32
CA VAL A 146 -1.39 -8.07 -14.33
C VAL A 146 -1.78 -8.87 -15.56
N TYR A 147 -2.23 -10.12 -15.36
CA TYR A 147 -2.63 -10.99 -16.47
C TYR A 147 -3.74 -10.34 -17.30
N ASN A 148 -4.81 -9.85 -16.66
CA ASN A 148 -5.94 -9.26 -17.37
C ASN A 148 -5.53 -7.98 -18.12
N PHE A 149 -4.75 -7.11 -17.47
CA PHE A 149 -4.38 -5.84 -18.08
C PHE A 149 -3.41 -5.99 -19.25
N ALA A 150 -2.52 -6.99 -19.18
CA ALA A 150 -1.61 -7.31 -20.28
C ALA A 150 -2.33 -7.82 -21.54
N GLN A 151 -3.58 -8.32 -21.44
CA GLN A 151 -4.37 -8.68 -22.63
C GLN A 151 -4.92 -7.45 -23.37
N GLU A 152 -4.92 -6.29 -22.70
CA GLU A 152 -5.51 -5.05 -23.21
C GLU A 152 -4.44 -3.99 -23.50
N THR A 153 -3.16 -4.31 -23.30
CA THR A 153 -2.04 -3.37 -23.43
C THR A 153 -0.87 -4.01 -24.17
N ASP A 154 -0.11 -3.20 -24.90
CA ASP A 154 1.10 -3.65 -25.59
C ASP A 154 2.26 -3.84 -24.60
N SER A 155 2.31 -3.01 -23.57
CA SER A 155 3.39 -2.95 -22.57
C SER A 155 2.82 -2.59 -21.21
N LEU A 156 3.43 -3.05 -20.13
CA LEU A 156 2.86 -2.96 -18.79
C LEU A 156 3.96 -2.71 -17.76
N TYR A 157 3.70 -1.74 -16.92
CA TYR A 157 4.43 -1.45 -15.70
C TYR A 157 3.56 -1.77 -14.49
N ILE A 158 4.19 -2.17 -13.39
CA ILE A 158 3.57 -2.09 -12.07
C ILE A 158 4.18 -0.88 -11.35
N ALA A 159 3.31 0.03 -10.90
CA ALA A 159 3.69 1.08 -9.96
C ALA A 159 3.15 0.76 -8.57
N GLY A 160 4.05 0.50 -7.62
CA GLY A 160 3.69 0.05 -6.28
C GLY A 160 4.10 1.04 -5.19
N TYR A 161 3.25 1.24 -4.18
CA TYR A 161 3.59 2.00 -2.98
C TYR A 161 3.74 1.08 -1.76
N SER A 162 4.84 1.20 -1.02
CA SER A 162 5.09 0.46 0.22
C SER A 162 4.96 -1.06 0.03
N THR A 163 4.02 -1.73 0.70
CA THR A 163 3.71 -3.16 0.47
C THR A 163 3.38 -3.47 -0.98
N GLY A 164 2.70 -2.58 -1.70
CA GLY A 164 2.42 -2.74 -3.13
C GLY A 164 3.69 -2.72 -3.98
N ALA A 165 4.71 -1.95 -3.59
CA ALA A 165 6.03 -2.00 -4.21
C ALA A 165 6.73 -3.34 -3.96
N THR A 166 6.57 -3.89 -2.75
CA THR A 166 7.09 -5.21 -2.39
C THR A 166 6.41 -6.31 -3.20
N LEU A 167 5.09 -6.23 -3.40
CA LEU A 167 4.33 -7.15 -4.26
C LEU A 167 4.75 -7.05 -5.73
N ALA A 168 5.06 -5.85 -6.22
CA ALA A 168 5.57 -5.64 -7.58
C ALA A 168 6.91 -6.36 -7.79
N VAL A 169 7.83 -6.27 -6.82
CA VAL A 169 9.09 -7.01 -6.84
C VAL A 169 8.88 -8.51 -6.65
N ASP A 170 7.93 -8.91 -5.80
CA ASP A 170 7.58 -10.31 -5.57
C ASP A 170 7.07 -11.00 -6.84
N TYR A 171 6.22 -10.31 -7.62
CA TYR A 171 5.72 -10.79 -8.90
C TYR A 171 6.86 -11.20 -9.85
N MET A 172 7.94 -10.41 -9.87
CA MET A 172 9.10 -10.65 -10.74
C MET A 172 9.91 -11.91 -10.39
N GLN A 173 9.66 -12.57 -9.26
CA GLN A 173 10.30 -13.85 -8.96
C GLN A 173 9.77 -14.99 -9.84
N LYS A 174 8.49 -14.90 -10.24
CA LYS A 174 7.81 -15.90 -11.08
C LYS A 174 6.77 -15.19 -11.98
N PRO A 175 7.21 -14.35 -12.92
CA PRO A 175 6.30 -13.59 -13.77
C PRO A 175 5.55 -14.53 -14.72
N GLU A 176 4.25 -14.30 -14.89
CA GLU A 176 3.45 -14.96 -15.95
C GLU A 176 3.30 -14.09 -17.20
N VAL A 177 3.56 -12.79 -17.05
CA VAL A 177 3.61 -11.79 -18.10
C VAL A 177 4.92 -11.03 -17.93
N ASN A 178 5.63 -10.80 -19.04
CA ASN A 178 6.84 -9.99 -19.02
C ASN A 178 6.48 -8.53 -18.69
N LEU A 179 7.08 -7.90 -17.68
CA LEU A 179 6.86 -6.46 -17.44
C LEU A 179 7.94 -5.63 -18.12
N SER A 180 7.58 -4.44 -18.61
CA SER A 180 8.57 -3.50 -19.17
C SER A 180 9.42 -2.84 -18.08
N GLY A 181 8.92 -2.78 -16.85
CA GLY A 181 9.66 -2.27 -15.70
C GLY A 181 8.80 -2.13 -14.45
N LEU A 182 9.42 -1.66 -13.37
CA LEU A 182 8.75 -1.35 -12.10
C LEU A 182 8.94 0.12 -11.73
N ILE A 183 7.89 0.74 -11.17
CA ILE A 183 7.94 2.08 -10.56
C ILE A 183 7.61 1.91 -9.07
N LEU A 184 8.56 2.17 -8.17
CA LEU A 184 8.41 1.85 -6.75
C LEU A 184 8.45 3.12 -5.89
N PHE A 185 7.39 3.34 -5.11
CA PHE A 185 7.31 4.42 -4.14
C PHE A 185 7.51 3.88 -2.73
N SER A 186 8.54 4.38 -2.03
CA SER A 186 8.88 4.00 -0.64
C SER A 186 8.82 2.48 -0.37
N PRO A 187 9.56 1.63 -1.12
CA PRO A 187 9.36 0.18 -1.08
C PRO A 187 9.64 -0.45 0.28
N LEU A 188 8.81 -1.40 0.72
CA LEU A 188 8.95 -2.08 1.99
C LEU A 188 9.76 -3.39 1.84
N LEU A 189 11.09 -3.28 1.81
CA LEU A 189 11.98 -4.46 1.88
C LEU A 189 12.34 -4.84 3.32
N LYS A 190 12.26 -3.89 4.25
CA LYS A 190 12.40 -4.13 5.69
C LYS A 190 11.68 -3.01 6.44
N ILE A 191 10.93 -3.36 7.49
CA ILE A 191 10.32 -2.40 8.41
C ILE A 191 11.44 -1.69 9.19
N ASN A 192 11.31 -0.39 9.45
CA ASN A 192 12.35 0.39 10.13
C ASN A 192 12.38 0.14 11.66
N THR A 193 12.57 -1.11 12.06
CA THR A 193 12.79 -1.52 13.45
C THR A 193 13.69 -2.75 13.50
N SER A 194 14.42 -2.91 14.60
CA SER A 194 15.21 -4.12 14.89
C SER A 194 14.34 -5.29 15.37
N ALA A 195 13.09 -5.02 15.76
CA ALA A 195 12.17 -5.98 16.35
C ALA A 195 11.08 -6.47 15.38
N ASP A 196 11.20 -6.17 14.08
CA ASP A 196 10.21 -6.56 13.06
C ASP A 196 10.03 -8.07 12.97
N TRP A 197 11.08 -8.83 13.27
CA TRP A 197 11.05 -10.29 13.31
C TRP A 197 10.15 -10.88 14.41
N LEU A 198 9.75 -10.10 15.42
CA LEU A 198 8.85 -10.55 16.47
C LEU A 198 7.38 -10.53 16.04
N THR A 199 7.02 -9.77 15.00
CA THR A 199 5.60 -9.61 14.61
C THR A 199 4.90 -10.93 14.28
N PRO A 200 5.52 -11.95 13.64
CA PRO A 200 4.85 -13.23 13.41
C PRO A 200 4.55 -14.01 14.69
N ILE A 201 5.39 -13.88 15.72
CA ILE A 201 5.20 -14.57 17.00
C ILE A 201 4.16 -13.84 17.83
N VAL A 202 4.28 -12.51 17.95
CA VAL A 202 3.34 -11.68 18.70
C VAL A 202 1.95 -11.73 18.08
N GLY A 203 1.85 -11.76 16.75
CA GLY A 203 0.58 -11.83 16.02
C GLY A 203 -0.24 -13.10 16.27
N LEU A 204 0.34 -14.17 16.82
CA LEU A 204 -0.40 -15.38 17.22
C LEU A 204 -1.22 -15.18 18.49
N PHE A 205 -0.86 -14.19 19.31
CA PHE A 205 -1.45 -13.96 20.64
C PHE A 205 -2.06 -12.57 20.79
N VAL A 206 -1.68 -11.60 19.94
CA VAL A 206 -2.07 -10.20 20.05
C VAL A 206 -2.46 -9.65 18.68
N ASN A 207 -3.69 -9.17 18.56
CA ASN A 207 -4.18 -8.55 17.32
C ASN A 207 -3.79 -7.06 17.21
N TRP A 208 -3.68 -6.34 18.33
CA TRP A 208 -3.48 -4.89 18.35
C TRP A 208 -2.40 -4.49 19.35
N LEU A 209 -1.40 -3.72 18.91
CA LEU A 209 -0.46 -3.03 19.80
C LEU A 209 -0.93 -1.62 20.16
N ASP A 210 -1.64 -0.98 19.25
CA ASP A 210 -2.31 0.31 19.44
C ASP A 210 -3.56 0.32 18.57
N ARG A 211 -4.70 0.74 19.13
CA ARG A 211 -5.98 0.84 18.43
C ARG A 211 -6.46 2.29 18.52
N LYS A 212 -6.26 3.01 17.42
CA LYS A 212 -6.63 4.41 17.23
C LYS A 212 -8.03 4.51 16.66
N THR A 213 -8.76 5.54 17.09
CA THR A 213 -10.02 5.93 16.48
C THR A 213 -9.78 6.33 15.02
N PRO A 214 -10.51 5.74 14.06
CA PRO A 214 -10.44 6.15 12.66
C PRO A 214 -10.88 7.61 12.47
N ASP A 215 -10.05 8.40 11.80
CA ASP A 215 -10.37 9.78 11.39
C ASP A 215 -10.10 10.03 9.89
N ASP A 216 -9.63 8.99 9.20
CA ASP A 216 -9.20 9.00 7.80
C ASP A 216 -10.07 8.03 6.98
N TYR A 217 -10.79 8.53 5.98
CA TYR A 217 -11.71 7.67 5.21
C TYR A 217 -10.98 6.78 4.20
N ALA A 218 -9.75 7.16 3.84
CA ALA A 218 -8.93 6.55 2.80
C ALA A 218 -7.94 5.54 3.35
N LYS A 219 -7.53 5.68 4.63
CA LYS A 219 -6.51 4.84 5.27
C LYS A 219 -6.94 4.41 6.67
N TYR A 220 -6.62 3.19 7.07
CA TYR A 220 -6.84 2.75 8.45
C TYR A 220 -5.88 3.43 9.43
N ALA A 221 -6.43 3.89 10.55
CA ALA A 221 -5.67 4.48 11.65
C ALA A 221 -4.83 3.46 12.44
N SER A 222 -5.18 2.17 12.33
CA SER A 222 -4.53 1.08 13.07
C SER A 222 -4.19 -0.07 12.13
N ILE A 223 -3.08 -0.76 12.42
CA ILE A 223 -2.62 -1.93 11.67
C ILE A 223 -2.58 -3.12 12.62
N PRO A 224 -3.34 -4.20 12.37
CA PRO A 224 -3.24 -5.41 13.17
C PRO A 224 -1.85 -6.06 13.09
N VAL A 225 -1.38 -6.64 14.19
CA VAL A 225 -0.10 -7.35 14.22
C VAL A 225 -0.05 -8.53 13.24
N PRO A 226 -1.11 -9.34 13.06
CA PRO A 226 -1.14 -10.39 12.03
C PRO A 226 -0.86 -9.84 10.62
N ALA A 227 -1.40 -8.67 10.29
CA ALA A 227 -1.16 -8.01 9.02
C ALA A 227 0.30 -7.56 8.87
N MET A 228 0.90 -7.04 9.96
CA MET A 228 2.34 -6.71 10.00
C MET A 228 3.22 -7.96 9.81
N ALA A 229 2.81 -9.11 10.34
CA ALA A 229 3.50 -10.38 10.16
C ALA A 229 3.48 -10.84 8.70
N GLU A 230 2.33 -10.76 8.02
CA GLU A 230 2.21 -11.08 6.59
C GLU A 230 3.14 -10.22 5.73
N VAL A 231 3.23 -8.91 6.03
CA VAL A 231 4.16 -8.00 5.36
C VAL A 231 5.62 -8.32 5.69
N PHE A 232 5.95 -8.67 6.93
CA PHE A 232 7.30 -9.11 7.31
C PHE A 232 7.72 -10.37 6.54
N HIS A 233 6.83 -11.36 6.43
CA HIS A 233 7.07 -12.58 5.65
C HIS A 233 7.28 -12.26 4.17
N LEU A 234 6.39 -11.46 3.57
CA LEU A 234 6.50 -11.03 2.18
C LEU A 234 7.85 -10.33 1.91
N ALA A 235 8.22 -9.35 2.73
CA ALA A 235 9.47 -8.61 2.58
C ALA A 235 10.71 -9.52 2.76
N THR A 236 10.63 -10.53 3.62
CA THR A 236 11.70 -11.52 3.81
C THR A 236 11.83 -12.46 2.62
N GLU A 237 10.70 -12.94 2.09
CA GLU A 237 10.63 -13.75 0.87
C GLU A 237 11.21 -12.96 -0.33
N VAL A 238 10.82 -11.70 -0.51
CA VAL A 238 11.36 -10.79 -1.53
C VAL A 238 12.87 -10.59 -1.41
N ARG A 239 13.37 -10.28 -0.21
CA ARG A 239 14.81 -10.13 0.02
C ARG A 239 15.59 -11.41 -0.24
N LYS A 240 15.00 -12.58 0.04
CA LYS A 240 15.61 -13.88 -0.30
C LYS A 240 15.63 -14.08 -1.81
N GLY A 241 14.51 -13.83 -2.50
CA GLY A 241 14.40 -13.92 -3.95
C GLY A 241 15.42 -13.01 -4.67
N LEU A 242 15.52 -11.74 -4.28
CA LEU A 242 16.50 -10.80 -4.86
C LEU A 242 17.96 -11.23 -4.69
N ARG A 243 18.29 -11.92 -3.60
CA ARG A 243 19.63 -12.48 -3.38
C ARG A 243 19.92 -13.70 -4.26
N GLN A 244 18.88 -14.44 -4.64
CA GLN A 244 18.99 -15.60 -5.53
C GLN A 244 19.02 -15.17 -7.00
N GLN A 245 18.20 -14.18 -7.36
CA GLN A 245 18.07 -13.66 -8.71
C GLN A 245 17.87 -12.14 -8.66
N ALA A 246 18.85 -11.41 -9.20
CA ALA A 246 18.74 -9.97 -9.36
C ALA A 246 17.68 -9.61 -10.42
N LEU A 247 17.01 -8.47 -10.24
CA LEU A 247 16.15 -7.88 -11.25
C LEU A 247 16.99 -7.26 -12.35
N THR A 248 16.80 -7.78 -13.56
CA THR A 248 17.44 -7.30 -14.79
C THR A 248 16.53 -6.42 -15.63
N ILE A 249 15.26 -6.25 -15.24
CA ILE A 249 14.36 -5.26 -15.84
C ILE A 249 14.65 -3.84 -15.30
N PRO A 250 14.28 -2.78 -16.04
CA PRO A 250 14.36 -1.41 -15.54
C PRO A 250 13.52 -1.21 -14.27
N VAL A 251 14.11 -0.66 -13.21
CA VAL A 251 13.42 -0.29 -11.96
C VAL A 251 13.65 1.17 -11.62
N PHE A 252 12.57 1.95 -11.49
CA PHE A 252 12.60 3.29 -10.91
C PHE A 252 12.14 3.25 -9.46
N ILE A 253 12.84 3.95 -8.56
CA ILE A 253 12.44 4.12 -7.15
C ILE A 253 12.36 5.60 -6.80
N ALA A 254 11.30 6.02 -6.11
CA ALA A 254 11.26 7.29 -5.39
C ALA A 254 10.99 7.03 -3.91
N MET A 255 11.87 7.50 -3.02
CA MET A 255 11.74 7.28 -1.58
C MET A 255 12.40 8.38 -0.75
N SER A 256 12.05 8.45 0.54
CA SER A 256 12.67 9.38 1.49
C SER A 256 13.79 8.70 2.29
N ALA A 257 14.89 9.41 2.54
CA ALA A 257 15.93 8.98 3.46
C ALA A 257 15.49 9.09 4.93
N GLU A 258 14.56 10.00 5.24
CA GLU A 258 14.03 10.24 6.58
C GLU A 258 12.94 9.26 7.00
N ASP A 259 12.49 8.39 6.08
CA ASP A 259 11.38 7.45 6.27
C ASP A 259 11.52 6.59 7.55
N ASN A 260 10.58 6.78 8.49
CA ASN A 260 10.53 6.03 9.74
C ASN A 260 9.70 4.74 9.65
N THR A 261 9.10 4.45 8.51
CA THR A 261 8.28 3.24 8.29
C THR A 261 9.12 2.12 7.68
N VAL A 262 9.91 2.44 6.65
CA VAL A 262 10.77 1.46 5.96
C VAL A 262 12.25 1.80 6.11
N ASN A 263 13.11 0.78 6.02
CA ASN A 263 14.54 0.98 6.17
C ASN A 263 15.18 1.46 4.85
N SER A 264 15.25 2.78 4.64
CA SER A 264 15.77 3.38 3.40
C SER A 264 17.23 3.00 3.12
N LYS A 265 18.07 2.85 4.16
CA LYS A 265 19.46 2.38 4.02
C LYS A 265 19.53 0.96 3.44
N LEU A 266 18.63 0.08 3.83
CA LEU A 266 18.53 -1.27 3.27
C LEU A 266 18.02 -1.21 1.83
N ASN A 267 17.03 -0.37 1.52
CA ASN A 267 16.55 -0.17 0.15
C ASN A 267 17.69 0.28 -0.78
N LEU A 268 18.52 1.26 -0.38
CA LEU A 268 19.68 1.70 -1.17
C LEU A 268 20.66 0.54 -1.45
N LYS A 269 20.95 -0.27 -0.42
CA LYS A 269 21.83 -1.45 -0.56
C LYS A 269 21.24 -2.49 -1.52
N TYR A 270 19.93 -2.74 -1.46
CA TYR A 270 19.27 -3.70 -2.34
C TYR A 270 19.15 -3.18 -3.77
N PHE A 271 18.84 -1.90 -3.97
CA PHE A 271 18.86 -1.27 -5.29
C PHE A 271 20.22 -1.44 -5.96
N LYS A 272 21.30 -1.06 -5.27
CA LYS A 272 22.66 -1.18 -5.79
C LYS A 272 23.04 -2.60 -6.17
N ARG A 273 22.70 -3.59 -5.35
CA ARG A 273 23.16 -4.98 -5.50
C ARG A 273 22.26 -5.86 -6.37
N HIS A 274 20.95 -5.60 -6.39
CA HIS A 274 19.96 -6.54 -6.90
C HIS A 274 19.01 -5.97 -7.94
N MET A 275 19.10 -4.67 -8.26
CA MET A 275 18.38 -4.08 -9.39
C MET A 275 19.43 -3.66 -10.41
N THR A 276 19.93 -4.61 -11.19
CA THR A 276 21.21 -4.48 -11.91
C THR A 276 21.09 -3.87 -13.30
N ASN A 277 19.87 -3.63 -13.79
CA ASN A 277 19.68 -2.96 -15.07
C ASN A 277 20.33 -1.55 -15.04
N ALA A 278 21.07 -1.22 -16.11
CA ALA A 278 21.75 0.07 -16.25
C ALA A 278 20.76 1.26 -16.39
N ALA A 279 19.54 0.99 -16.85
CA ALA A 279 18.45 1.95 -16.90
C ALA A 279 17.80 2.17 -15.54
N SER A 280 17.99 1.31 -14.54
CA SER A 280 17.39 1.52 -13.22
C SER A 280 17.83 2.86 -12.61
N ARG A 281 16.91 3.54 -11.93
CA ARG A 281 17.12 4.88 -11.35
C ARG A 281 16.49 4.94 -9.96
N LEU A 282 17.05 5.76 -9.09
CA LEU A 282 16.49 6.01 -7.77
C LEU A 282 16.57 7.49 -7.43
N TRP A 283 15.43 8.07 -7.10
CA TRP A 283 15.30 9.39 -6.52
C TRP A 283 15.22 9.27 -5.00
N LEU A 284 16.23 9.78 -4.33
CA LEU A 284 16.33 9.81 -2.86
C LEU A 284 16.05 11.23 -2.37
N TYR A 285 14.86 11.45 -1.85
CA TYR A 285 14.52 12.69 -1.16
C TYR A 285 15.20 12.70 0.21
N SER A 286 15.98 13.75 0.52
CA SER A 286 16.59 13.88 1.84
C SER A 286 16.81 15.32 2.26
N ASN A 287 16.67 15.60 3.56
CA ASN A 287 16.95 16.92 4.13
C ASN A 287 18.43 17.12 4.48
N LYS A 288 19.24 16.07 4.33
CA LYS A 288 20.69 16.06 4.56
C LYS A 288 21.35 15.15 3.55
N ALA A 289 22.50 15.55 3.01
CA ALA A 289 23.24 14.73 2.06
C ALA A 289 23.51 13.32 2.64
N VAL A 290 23.13 12.29 1.89
CA VAL A 290 23.34 10.87 2.25
C VAL A 290 24.65 10.36 1.64
N ASN A 291 25.01 10.89 0.46
CA ASN A 291 26.21 10.55 -0.31
C ASN A 291 26.36 9.04 -0.59
N PHE A 292 25.29 8.40 -1.04
CA PHE A 292 25.34 6.96 -1.33
C PHE A 292 26.04 6.69 -2.68
N PRO A 293 27.08 5.83 -2.75
CA PRO A 293 27.91 5.70 -3.95
C PRO A 293 27.27 4.77 -5.00
N ASP A 294 26.37 5.30 -5.82
CA ASP A 294 25.83 4.66 -7.02
C ASP A 294 25.35 5.75 -8.01
N PRO A 295 25.89 5.82 -9.24
CA PRO A 295 25.59 6.90 -10.19
C PRO A 295 24.14 6.89 -10.70
N ARG A 296 23.37 5.83 -10.39
CA ARG A 296 21.95 5.73 -10.74
C ARG A 296 21.03 6.39 -9.69
N ILE A 297 21.62 6.90 -8.61
CA ILE A 297 20.91 7.55 -7.51
C ILE A 297 21.05 9.06 -7.64
N GLU A 298 19.91 9.74 -7.71
CA GLU A 298 19.79 11.19 -7.64
C GLU A 298 19.30 11.57 -6.24
N GLU A 299 20.11 12.32 -5.50
CA GLU A 299 19.70 12.89 -4.21
C GLU A 299 19.01 14.24 -4.44
N ILE A 300 17.79 14.38 -3.93
CA ILE A 300 16.95 15.57 -4.08
C ILE A 300 16.73 16.16 -2.70
N ASN A 301 17.01 17.45 -2.53
CA ASN A 301 16.78 18.12 -1.26
C ASN A 301 15.29 18.14 -0.93
N SER A 302 14.91 17.56 0.21
CA SER A 302 13.52 17.48 0.69
C SER A 302 13.17 18.56 1.72
N TYR A 303 14.13 19.39 2.15
CA TYR A 303 13.90 20.52 3.05
C TYR A 303 13.45 21.76 2.28
N ASP A 304 12.36 22.38 2.72
CA ASP A 304 11.87 23.64 2.18
C ASP A 304 11.31 24.53 3.30
N GLU A 305 12.04 25.61 3.63
CA GLU A 305 11.62 26.58 4.67
C GLU A 305 10.34 27.32 4.26
N SER A 306 10.18 27.67 2.98
CA SER A 306 9.05 28.46 2.48
C SER A 306 7.73 27.68 2.54
N LEU A 307 7.82 26.37 2.32
CA LEU A 307 6.70 25.44 2.46
C LEU A 307 6.59 24.84 3.87
N LYS A 308 7.50 25.20 4.78
CA LYS A 308 7.62 24.63 6.13
C LYS A 308 7.69 23.10 6.13
N ILE A 309 8.49 22.55 5.22
CA ILE A 309 8.76 21.12 5.09
C ILE A 309 10.14 20.82 5.66
N THR A 310 10.20 19.94 6.67
CA THR A 310 11.49 19.51 7.25
C THR A 310 12.12 18.31 6.52
N GLY A 311 11.36 17.61 5.69
CA GLY A 311 11.79 16.44 4.94
C GLY A 311 10.60 15.56 4.56
N PHE A 312 10.82 14.60 3.65
CA PHE A 312 9.71 13.78 3.14
C PHE A 312 9.39 12.62 4.07
N SER A 313 8.12 12.23 4.12
CA SER A 313 7.63 11.09 4.90
C SER A 313 7.47 9.85 4.02
N HIS A 314 7.15 8.72 4.64
CA HIS A 314 6.84 7.48 3.91
C HIS A 314 5.80 7.66 2.80
N MET A 315 4.76 8.47 3.07
CA MET A 315 3.60 8.58 2.18
C MET A 315 3.68 9.76 1.21
N SER A 316 4.60 10.70 1.42
CA SER A 316 4.59 11.95 0.66
C SER A 316 5.10 11.80 -0.77
N ALA A 317 6.08 10.92 -1.02
CA ALA A 317 6.87 10.88 -2.25
C ALA A 317 6.05 10.86 -3.56
N HIS A 318 4.87 10.23 -3.56
CA HIS A 318 4.04 10.00 -4.75
C HIS A 318 2.71 10.75 -4.73
N MET A 319 2.49 11.64 -3.76
CA MET A 319 1.21 12.32 -3.56
C MET A 319 1.25 13.75 -4.10
N SER A 320 0.19 14.16 -4.79
CA SER A 320 0.09 15.48 -5.40
C SER A 320 -0.14 16.57 -4.35
N PRO A 321 0.48 17.76 -4.49
CA PRO A 321 0.13 18.92 -3.67
C PRO A 321 -1.28 19.44 -3.95
N LEU A 322 -1.88 19.06 -5.09
CA LEU A 322 -3.24 19.43 -5.48
C LEU A 322 -4.29 18.40 -5.04
N ASP A 323 -3.89 17.34 -4.36
CA ASP A 323 -4.83 16.34 -3.85
C ASP A 323 -5.81 16.98 -2.83
N PRO A 324 -7.13 16.80 -2.98
CA PRO A 324 -8.12 17.51 -2.17
C PRO A 324 -8.18 17.04 -0.71
N TYR A 325 -7.56 15.91 -0.36
CA TYR A 325 -7.54 15.37 0.99
C TYR A 325 -6.15 15.45 1.60
N TYR A 326 -5.14 14.89 0.92
CA TYR A 326 -3.77 14.83 1.41
C TYR A 326 -2.84 15.91 0.87
N GLY A 327 -3.31 16.76 -0.05
CA GLY A 327 -2.50 17.81 -0.67
C GLY A 327 -2.20 18.99 0.26
N LYS A 328 -1.53 20.00 -0.29
CA LYS A 328 -1.10 21.20 0.44
C LYS A 328 -2.26 21.96 1.09
N ALA A 329 -3.38 22.06 0.37
CA ALA A 329 -4.63 22.63 0.86
C ALA A 329 -5.70 21.56 1.11
N GLY A 330 -5.26 20.30 1.28
CA GLY A 330 -6.15 19.17 1.50
C GLY A 330 -6.87 19.27 2.83
N SER A 331 -8.06 18.67 2.90
CA SER A 331 -8.89 18.70 4.11
C SER A 331 -8.38 17.80 5.24
N TYR A 332 -7.36 16.97 5.00
CA TYR A 332 -6.80 16.05 5.98
C TYR A 332 -5.34 16.33 6.30
N ARG A 333 -5.07 16.59 7.57
CA ARG A 333 -3.73 16.74 8.13
C ARG A 333 -3.34 15.49 8.92
N VAL A 334 -2.21 14.89 8.61
CA VAL A 334 -1.77 13.61 9.18
C VAL A 334 -1.11 13.84 10.55
N CYS A 335 -1.89 13.68 11.62
CA CYS A 335 -1.50 14.02 13.01
C CYS A 335 -1.52 12.83 13.96
N GLN A 336 -1.68 11.60 13.47
CA GLN A 336 -1.96 10.42 14.28
C GLN A 336 -0.80 9.97 15.18
N TRP A 337 0.31 10.71 15.24
CA TRP A 337 1.35 10.51 16.27
C TRP A 337 0.96 11.11 17.62
N TYR A 338 0.02 12.03 17.64
CA TYR A 338 -0.48 12.72 18.83
C TYR A 338 -1.80 12.10 19.30
N LYS A 339 -2.16 12.40 20.55
CA LYS A 339 -3.44 12.06 21.18
C LYS A 339 -4.04 13.33 21.82
N ASP A 340 -5.33 13.28 22.14
CA ASP A 340 -6.02 14.29 22.93
C ASP A 340 -5.76 15.74 22.45
N ASP A 341 -5.35 16.64 23.34
CA ASP A 341 -5.16 18.06 23.03
C ASP A 341 -4.08 18.31 21.97
N GLU A 342 -2.99 17.54 21.98
CA GLU A 342 -1.91 17.67 20.97
C GLU A 342 -2.40 17.27 19.58
N LEU A 343 -3.30 16.29 19.49
CA LEU A 343 -3.93 15.90 18.24
C LEU A 343 -4.78 17.05 17.70
N ALA A 344 -5.59 17.66 18.55
CA ALA A 344 -6.42 18.81 18.19
C ALA A 344 -5.56 20.00 17.72
N GLN A 345 -4.48 20.31 18.45
CA GLN A 345 -3.54 21.37 18.10
C GLN A 345 -2.86 21.11 16.75
N CYS A 346 -2.39 19.88 16.51
CA CYS A 346 -1.80 19.51 15.23
C CYS A 346 -2.80 19.66 14.08
N LYS A 347 -4.07 19.24 14.26
CA LYS A 347 -5.11 19.32 13.23
C LYS A 347 -5.51 20.77 12.93
N GLN A 348 -5.51 21.65 13.92
CA GLN A 348 -5.84 23.07 13.75
C GLN A 348 -4.70 23.88 13.09
N ASP A 349 -3.45 23.45 13.22
CA ASP A 349 -2.28 24.12 12.64
C ASP A 349 -2.12 23.83 11.13
N VAL A 350 -3.11 24.25 10.33
CA VAL A 350 -3.16 23.99 8.87
C VAL A 350 -1.99 24.63 8.09
N ASN A 351 -1.33 25.63 8.67
CA ASN A 351 -0.14 26.30 8.10
C ASN A 351 1.15 25.92 8.84
N GLY A 352 1.10 24.85 9.63
CA GLY A 352 2.20 24.37 10.48
C GLY A 352 3.26 23.61 9.72
N TRP A 353 4.41 23.44 10.37
CA TRP A 353 5.49 22.59 9.86
C TRP A 353 5.01 21.15 9.64
N SER A 354 5.58 20.50 8.63
CA SER A 354 5.33 19.09 8.34
C SER A 354 6.59 18.36 7.87
N GLY A 355 6.65 17.05 8.09
CA GLY A 355 7.74 16.21 7.64
C GLY A 355 7.61 14.77 8.13
N GLU A 356 8.69 13.98 8.13
CA GLU A 356 8.71 12.73 8.89
C GLU A 356 9.07 13.00 10.35
N LYS A 357 8.57 12.19 11.30
CA LYS A 357 8.77 12.46 12.73
C LYS A 357 10.26 12.46 13.07
N GLY A 358 10.74 13.48 13.77
CA GLY A 358 12.11 13.48 14.26
C GLY A 358 12.59 14.85 14.70
N ARG A 359 13.84 14.90 15.15
CA ARG A 359 14.45 16.06 15.81
C ARG A 359 14.27 17.39 15.06
N LEU A 360 14.37 17.38 13.72
CA LEU A 360 14.22 18.61 12.95
C LEU A 360 12.78 19.13 12.97
N LEU A 361 11.78 18.26 12.77
CA LEU A 361 10.38 18.64 12.85
C LEU A 361 10.03 19.13 14.26
N GLU A 362 10.45 18.38 15.29
CA GLU A 362 10.23 18.73 16.70
C GLU A 362 10.88 20.06 17.08
N SER A 363 12.03 20.41 16.48
CA SER A 363 12.67 21.72 16.70
C SER A 363 11.95 22.89 16.03
N LYS A 364 11.14 22.63 15.00
CA LYS A 364 10.44 23.64 14.21
C LYS A 364 8.98 23.82 14.64
N SER A 365 8.35 22.76 15.14
CA SER A 365 6.99 22.81 15.68
C SER A 365 6.76 21.72 16.74
N PRO A 366 6.17 22.06 17.90
CA PRO A 366 5.75 21.08 18.90
C PRO A 366 4.63 20.14 18.40
N HIS A 367 3.83 20.60 17.43
CA HIS A 367 2.67 19.87 16.89
C HIS A 367 2.76 19.70 15.36
N GLY A 368 3.98 19.46 14.86
CA GLY A 368 4.24 19.26 13.43
C GLY A 368 3.56 18.00 12.88
N ALA A 369 2.93 18.12 11.70
CA ALA A 369 2.24 16.99 11.08
C ALA A 369 3.17 16.11 10.25
N ARG A 370 2.73 14.88 9.97
CA ARG A 370 3.38 14.06 8.96
C ARG A 370 3.12 14.67 7.58
N LEU A 371 4.16 14.93 6.79
CA LEU A 371 3.98 15.42 5.42
C LEU A 371 3.28 14.35 4.58
N SER A 372 2.23 14.72 3.86
CA SER A 372 1.44 13.80 3.03
C SER A 372 1.56 14.02 1.53
N TRP A 373 2.20 15.11 1.07
CA TRP A 373 2.28 15.50 -0.33
C TRP A 373 3.71 15.88 -0.76
N ASN A 374 3.98 15.86 -2.06
CA ASN A 374 5.30 16.12 -2.64
C ASN A 374 5.30 17.44 -3.46
N PRO A 375 6.04 18.50 -3.06
CA PRO A 375 6.19 19.70 -3.90
C PRO A 375 6.77 19.44 -5.29
N ASP A 376 7.58 18.39 -5.45
CA ASP A 376 8.20 17.95 -6.72
C ASP A 376 7.32 16.98 -7.52
N PHE A 377 6.05 16.80 -7.16
CA PHE A 377 5.17 15.78 -7.76
C PHE A 377 5.13 15.84 -9.29
N GLU A 378 4.92 17.02 -9.90
CA GLU A 378 4.85 17.12 -11.37
C GLU A 378 6.18 16.75 -12.04
N ARG A 379 7.32 17.19 -11.46
CA ARG A 379 8.65 16.82 -11.94
C ARG A 379 8.88 15.31 -11.87
N LEU A 380 8.43 14.68 -10.79
CA LEU A 380 8.46 13.22 -10.64
C LEU A 380 7.61 12.54 -11.72
N VAL A 381 6.38 12.99 -11.92
CA VAL A 381 5.47 12.37 -12.90
C VAL A 381 6.01 12.52 -14.33
N ASP A 382 6.55 13.70 -14.68
CA ASP A 382 7.19 13.91 -15.98
C ASP A 382 8.36 12.97 -16.21
N TYR A 383 9.24 12.83 -15.20
CA TYR A 383 10.38 11.94 -15.28
C TYR A 383 9.97 10.48 -15.45
N ILE A 384 9.07 9.96 -14.60
CA ILE A 384 8.64 8.55 -14.70
C ILE A 384 7.91 8.27 -16.01
N SER A 385 7.20 9.26 -16.56
CA SER A 385 6.51 9.14 -17.84
C SER A 385 7.51 8.99 -18.99
N GLN A 386 8.53 9.84 -19.03
CA GLN A 386 9.61 9.72 -20.02
C GLN A 386 10.38 8.40 -19.85
N TYR A 387 10.67 8.02 -18.61
CA TYR A 387 11.31 6.76 -18.27
C TYR A 387 10.53 5.55 -18.80
N MET A 388 9.21 5.51 -18.59
CA MET A 388 8.36 4.42 -19.09
C MET A 388 8.30 4.42 -20.62
N LEU A 389 8.17 5.58 -21.26
CA LEU A 389 8.18 5.68 -22.73
C LEU A 389 9.49 5.17 -23.35
N GLN A 390 10.62 5.46 -22.72
CA GLN A 390 11.95 5.08 -23.21
C GLN A 390 12.23 3.58 -23.06
N HIS A 391 11.62 2.93 -22.07
CA HIS A 391 11.95 1.57 -21.67
C HIS A 391 10.81 0.56 -21.87
N ALA A 392 9.72 0.96 -22.53
CA ALA A 392 8.61 0.09 -22.84
C ALA A 392 9.07 -1.05 -23.77
N VAL A 393 8.67 -2.28 -23.43
CA VAL A 393 8.93 -3.48 -24.23
C VAL A 393 7.61 -4.21 -24.40
N LYS A 394 7.26 -4.52 -25.66
CA LYS A 394 6.04 -5.25 -25.97
C LYS A 394 6.04 -6.66 -25.36
N HIS A 395 4.89 -7.10 -24.86
CA HIS A 395 4.73 -8.36 -24.13
C HIS A 395 4.86 -9.62 -24.97
#